data_AF-A0A811KNM5-F1
#
_entry.id   AF-A0A811KNM5-F1
#
_cell.length_a   1.000
_cell.length_b   1.000
_cell.length_c   1.000
_cell.angle_alpha   90.00
_cell.angle_beta   90.00
_cell.angle_gamma   90.00
#
_symmetry.space_group_name_H-M   'P 1'
#
loop_
_entity.id
_entity.type
_entity.pdbx_description
1 polymer ?
#
loop_
_entity_poly.entity_id
_entity_poly.type
_entity_poly.pdbx_seq_one_letter_code
_entity_poly.pdbx_strand_id
1 'polypeptide(L)'
;MVVFTCDRCNESLKKPKVQYHGCRQTTFTCVDCFVTFTWENFNVHNKCITEQQRYGGANFVAKDNKGEQKQMKWAEQVGAAAEFATGMTKKRLEKMSGQDNVPRKRKPFINFAQNNFGIKEFEAEKLWDELQEALAKLEDKNKVAEEEISKVEETDIGKVNHESGQTEVTATKETKKEKKRKQREAEEAYVQDETVPEVTAIKKKKKKQKEDEEGN
;
A
#
# COMPACT_ATOMS: atom_id res chain seq x y z
N MET A 1 7.03 -3.72 -16.46
CA MET A 1 7.15 -5.17 -16.78
C MET A 1 8.61 -5.42 -17.08
N VAL A 2 9.27 -6.37 -16.40
CA VAL A 2 10.73 -6.57 -16.54
C VAL A 2 11.09 -7.27 -17.86
N VAL A 3 12.18 -6.82 -18.47
CA VAL A 3 12.75 -7.35 -19.72
C VAL A 3 14.12 -7.94 -19.44
N PHE A 4 14.40 -9.08 -20.06
CA PHE A 4 15.64 -9.83 -19.97
C PHE A 4 16.27 -10.00 -21.35
N THR A 5 17.59 -10.14 -21.39
CA THR A 5 18.34 -10.52 -22.59
C THR A 5 18.92 -11.91 -22.39
N CYS A 6 18.76 -12.80 -23.38
CA CYS A 6 19.39 -14.11 -23.36
C CYS A 6 20.89 -14.00 -23.72
N ASP A 7 21.78 -14.48 -22.86
CA ASP A 7 23.23 -14.32 -23.09
C ASP A 7 23.77 -15.21 -24.23
N ARG A 8 22.99 -16.19 -24.70
CA ARG A 8 23.36 -17.09 -25.80
C ARG A 8 22.98 -16.54 -27.18
N CYS A 9 21.75 -16.06 -27.33
CA CYS A 9 21.22 -15.60 -28.63
C CYS A 9 20.95 -14.10 -28.69
N ASN A 10 21.20 -13.36 -27.60
CA ASN A 10 20.97 -11.93 -27.47
C ASN A 10 19.52 -11.49 -27.75
N GLU A 11 18.55 -12.40 -27.63
CA GLU A 11 17.13 -12.08 -27.78
C GLU A 11 16.60 -11.37 -26.52
N SER A 12 15.83 -10.29 -26.73
CA SER A 12 15.15 -9.54 -25.66
C SER A 12 13.77 -10.12 -25.37
N LEU A 13 13.57 -10.60 -24.15
CA LEU A 13 12.40 -11.36 -23.71
C LEU A 13 11.71 -10.66 -22.53
N LYS A 14 10.38 -10.51 -22.62
CA LYS A 14 9.57 -10.14 -21.45
C LYS A 14 9.53 -11.31 -20.46
N LYS A 15 9.43 -11.05 -19.16
CA LYS A 15 9.43 -12.10 -18.11
C LYS A 15 8.59 -13.37 -18.42
N PRO A 16 7.32 -13.28 -18.85
CA PRO A 16 6.53 -14.48 -19.18
C PRO A 16 7.04 -15.26 -20.39
N LYS A 17 7.73 -14.59 -21.33
CA LYS A 17 8.31 -15.22 -22.52
C LYS A 17 9.61 -15.96 -22.23
N VAL A 18 10.32 -15.62 -21.15
CA VAL A 18 11.55 -16.31 -20.75
C VAL A 18 11.30 -17.80 -20.52
N GLN A 19 10.17 -18.17 -19.91
CA GLN A 19 9.79 -19.57 -19.68
C GLN A 19 9.61 -20.40 -20.96
N TYR A 20 9.29 -19.74 -22.08
CA TYR A 20 9.07 -20.41 -23.37
C TYR A 20 10.27 -20.28 -24.32
N HIS A 21 11.37 -19.71 -23.85
CA HIS A 21 12.55 -19.48 -24.67
C HIS A 21 13.30 -20.79 -24.98
N GLY A 22 13.74 -20.94 -26.23
CA GLY A 22 14.34 -22.19 -26.73
C GLY A 22 15.78 -22.45 -26.29
N CYS A 23 16.53 -21.43 -25.85
CA CYS A 23 17.89 -21.63 -25.36
C CYS A 23 17.85 -22.27 -23.96
N ARG A 24 17.98 -23.61 -23.94
CA ARG A 24 18.17 -24.38 -22.72
C ARG A 24 19.58 -24.15 -22.15
N GLN A 25 19.69 -24.10 -20.82
CA GLN A 25 20.96 -23.92 -20.09
C GLN A 25 21.69 -22.60 -20.39
N THR A 26 20.95 -21.50 -20.55
CA THR A 26 21.50 -20.15 -20.64
C THR A 26 21.23 -19.34 -19.38
N THR A 27 21.99 -18.27 -19.21
CA THR A 27 21.68 -17.17 -18.31
C THR A 27 20.92 -16.06 -19.03
N PHE A 28 20.20 -15.28 -18.24
CA PHE A 28 19.41 -14.14 -18.66
C PHE A 28 19.81 -12.91 -17.86
N THR A 29 20.17 -11.84 -18.55
CA THR A 29 20.52 -10.58 -17.90
C THR A 29 19.31 -9.64 -17.91
N CYS A 30 18.91 -9.12 -16.75
CA CYS A 30 17.88 -8.08 -16.73
C CYS A 30 18.42 -6.78 -17.34
N VAL A 31 17.69 -6.17 -18.26
CA VAL A 31 18.13 -4.94 -18.96
C VAL A 31 18.18 -3.73 -18.02
N ASP A 32 17.29 -3.70 -17.02
CA ASP A 32 17.23 -2.57 -16.09
C ASP A 32 18.29 -2.70 -14.99
N CYS A 33 18.35 -3.87 -14.33
CA CYS A 33 19.23 -4.10 -13.17
C CYS A 33 20.58 -4.77 -13.48
N PHE A 34 20.84 -5.18 -14.74
CA PHE A 34 22.08 -5.83 -15.19
C PHE A 34 22.54 -7.02 -14.32
N VAL A 35 21.62 -7.58 -13.51
CA VAL A 35 21.84 -8.80 -12.75
C VAL A 35 21.57 -9.98 -13.68
N THR A 36 22.45 -10.97 -13.63
CA THR A 36 22.33 -12.24 -14.36
C THR A 36 21.52 -13.24 -13.54
N PHE A 37 20.61 -13.92 -14.22
CA PHE A 37 19.67 -14.89 -13.69
C PHE A 37 19.79 -16.20 -14.45
N THR A 38 19.63 -17.32 -13.76
CA THR A 38 19.49 -18.65 -14.35
C THR A 38 18.00 -18.92 -14.68
N TRP A 39 17.77 -20.03 -15.38
CA TRP A 39 16.41 -20.51 -15.67
C TRP A 39 15.54 -20.74 -14.41
N GLU A 40 16.14 -20.97 -13.25
CA GLU A 40 15.41 -21.25 -12.02
C GLU A 40 15.06 -19.96 -11.25
N ASN A 41 15.92 -18.94 -11.30
CA ASN A 41 15.79 -17.74 -10.46
C ASN A 41 15.24 -16.51 -11.20
N PHE A 42 15.11 -16.50 -12.53
CA PHE A 42 14.54 -15.34 -13.24
C PHE A 42 13.11 -15.00 -12.78
N ASN A 43 12.35 -16.02 -12.31
CA ASN A 43 10.98 -15.86 -11.83
C ASN A 43 10.88 -15.07 -10.52
N VAL A 44 11.91 -15.07 -9.67
CA VAL A 44 11.88 -14.31 -8.41
C VAL A 44 12.12 -12.81 -8.63
N HIS A 45 12.69 -12.43 -9.78
CA HIS A 45 12.99 -11.04 -10.07
C HIS A 45 11.72 -10.24 -10.43
N ASN A 46 11.20 -9.49 -9.46
CA ASN A 46 9.95 -8.73 -9.59
C ASN A 46 10.13 -7.20 -9.48
N LYS A 47 11.24 -6.75 -8.89
CA LYS A 47 11.59 -5.33 -8.71
C LYS A 47 13.07 -5.15 -9.10
N CYS A 48 13.35 -4.18 -9.96
CA CYS A 48 14.73 -3.79 -10.31
C CYS A 48 15.30 -2.84 -9.26
N ILE A 49 16.63 -2.81 -9.11
CA ILE A 49 17.30 -1.78 -8.30
C ILE A 49 17.00 -0.39 -8.88
N THR A 50 16.92 0.62 -8.02
CA THR A 50 16.71 1.99 -8.48
C THR A 50 18.00 2.56 -9.05
N GLU A 51 17.88 3.54 -9.95
CA GLU A 51 19.04 4.23 -10.53
C GLU A 51 19.94 4.85 -9.46
N GLN A 52 19.33 5.43 -8.42
CA GLN A 52 20.05 6.00 -7.28
C GLN A 52 20.76 4.92 -6.44
N GLN A 53 20.20 3.72 -6.31
CA GLN A 53 20.89 2.63 -5.62
C GLN A 53 22.10 2.13 -6.42
N ARG A 54 22.05 2.18 -7.75
CA ARG A 54 23.17 1.78 -8.60
C ARG A 54 24.26 2.86 -8.70
N TYR A 55 23.87 4.10 -8.95
CA TYR A 55 24.79 5.18 -9.30
C TYR A 55 24.94 6.25 -8.20
N GLY A 56 24.20 6.15 -7.09
CA GLY A 56 24.15 7.18 -6.04
C GLY A 56 25.39 7.31 -5.15
N GLY A 57 26.47 6.59 -5.46
CA GLY A 57 27.72 6.64 -4.71
C GLY A 57 27.62 6.05 -3.30
N ALA A 58 28.76 6.03 -2.59
CA ALA A 58 28.88 5.40 -1.27
C ALA A 58 28.03 6.06 -0.17
N ASN A 59 27.55 7.29 -0.38
CA ASN A 59 26.72 8.04 0.57
C ASN A 59 25.21 7.93 0.28
N PHE A 60 24.79 7.06 -0.64
CA PHE A 60 23.37 6.87 -0.92
C PHE A 60 22.67 6.15 0.24
N VAL A 61 21.82 6.89 0.95
CA VAL A 61 20.87 6.32 1.90
C VAL A 61 19.58 6.03 1.14
N ALA A 62 19.25 4.75 0.99
CA ALA A 62 17.96 4.35 0.44
C ALA A 62 16.85 4.93 1.31
N LYS A 63 16.13 5.93 0.79
CA LYS A 63 14.89 6.40 1.41
C LYS A 63 13.79 5.44 1.02
N ASP A 64 13.19 4.79 2.00
CA ASP A 64 12.01 3.97 1.77
C ASP A 64 10.92 4.79 1.07
N ASN A 65 10.23 4.14 0.15
CA ASN A 65 9.07 4.74 -0.48
C ASN A 65 8.01 5.00 0.59
N LYS A 66 7.60 6.27 0.75
CA LYS A 66 6.52 6.65 1.69
C LYS A 66 5.25 5.79 1.50
N GLY A 67 4.97 5.36 0.27
CA GLY A 67 3.86 4.46 -0.03
C GLY A 67 4.05 3.05 0.53
N GLU A 68 5.24 2.49 0.40
CA GLU A 68 5.59 1.16 0.91
C GLU A 68 5.58 1.14 2.45
N GLN A 69 6.13 2.18 3.10
CA GLN A 69 6.04 2.32 4.56
C GLN A 69 4.58 2.39 5.04
N LYS A 70 3.72 3.14 4.34
CA LYS A 70 2.30 3.16 4.66
C LYS A 70 1.70 1.77 4.55
N GLN A 71 2.07 1.00 3.52
CA GLN A 71 1.54 -0.32 3.26
C GLN A 71 2.00 -1.35 4.31
N MET A 72 3.26 -1.30 4.71
CA MET A 72 3.78 -2.11 5.81
C MET A 72 3.04 -1.84 7.12
N LYS A 73 2.87 -0.55 7.48
CA LYS A 73 2.08 -0.16 8.66
C LYS A 73 0.63 -0.64 8.60
N TRP A 74 0.04 -0.64 7.40
CA TRP A 74 -1.30 -1.17 7.21
C TRP A 74 -1.37 -2.69 7.41
N ALA A 75 -0.43 -3.45 6.84
CA ALA A 75 -0.35 -4.90 7.05
C ALA A 75 -0.16 -5.25 8.54
N GLU A 76 0.65 -4.47 9.25
CA GLU A 76 0.85 -4.58 10.71
C GLU A 76 -0.46 -4.31 11.47
N GLN A 77 -1.20 -3.24 11.13
CA GLN A 77 -2.50 -2.94 11.72
C GLN A 77 -3.52 -4.05 11.48
N VAL A 78 -3.55 -4.63 10.27
CA VAL A 78 -4.43 -5.76 9.93
C VAL A 78 -4.07 -7.00 10.77
N GLY A 79 -2.78 -7.24 11.00
CA GLY A 79 -2.30 -8.32 11.87
C GLY A 79 -2.70 -8.10 13.33
N ALA A 80 -2.47 -6.90 13.86
CA ALA A 80 -2.89 -6.55 15.22
C ALA A 80 -4.42 -6.61 15.38
N ALA A 81 -5.18 -6.27 14.34
CA ALA A 81 -6.64 -6.33 14.37
C ALA A 81 -7.15 -7.78 14.50
N ALA A 82 -6.36 -8.76 14.08
CA ALA A 82 -6.71 -10.17 14.22
C ALA A 82 -6.88 -10.60 15.70
N GLU A 83 -6.26 -9.90 16.66
CA GLU A 83 -6.43 -10.19 18.09
C GLU A 83 -7.85 -9.92 18.60
N PHE A 84 -8.55 -8.96 17.97
CA PHE A 84 -9.91 -8.54 18.34
C PHE A 84 -10.99 -9.27 17.54
N ALA A 85 -10.59 -10.01 16.50
CA ALA A 85 -11.47 -10.83 15.70
C ALA A 85 -11.62 -12.24 16.30
N THR A 86 -12.69 -12.94 15.93
CA THR A 86 -12.98 -14.29 16.45
C THR A 86 -13.08 -15.32 15.33
N GLY A 87 -12.81 -16.59 15.68
CA GLY A 87 -13.06 -17.75 14.82
C GLY A 87 -12.32 -17.74 13.47
N MET A 88 -13.08 -17.90 12.39
CA MET A 88 -12.55 -17.99 11.02
C MET A 88 -11.97 -16.64 10.54
N THR A 89 -12.55 -15.53 10.97
CA THR A 89 -12.11 -14.19 10.59
C THR A 89 -10.70 -13.92 11.09
N LYS A 90 -10.39 -14.27 12.34
CA LYS A 90 -9.03 -14.19 12.90
C LYS A 90 -8.01 -14.93 12.04
N LYS A 91 -8.28 -16.19 11.70
CA LYS A 91 -7.40 -17.00 10.84
C LYS A 91 -7.19 -16.38 9.45
N ARG A 92 -8.22 -15.75 8.90
CA ARG A 92 -8.15 -15.07 7.59
C ARG A 92 -7.31 -13.79 7.70
N LEU A 93 -7.47 -13.00 8.76
CA LEU A 93 -6.70 -11.78 9.03
C LEU A 93 -5.21 -12.07 9.28
N GLU A 94 -4.88 -13.10 10.05
CA GLU A 94 -3.49 -13.55 10.26
C GLU A 94 -2.81 -13.98 8.94
N LYS A 95 -3.56 -14.62 8.04
CA LYS A 95 -3.03 -14.94 6.71
C LYS A 95 -2.91 -13.70 5.82
N MET A 96 -3.81 -12.72 5.98
CA MET A 96 -3.76 -11.46 5.24
C MET A 96 -2.60 -10.57 5.66
N SER A 97 -2.22 -10.55 6.95
CA SER A 97 -1.08 -9.74 7.41
C SER A 97 0.25 -10.20 6.82
N GLY A 98 0.37 -11.49 6.45
CA GLY A 98 1.51 -12.01 5.70
C GLY A 98 1.52 -11.66 4.20
N GLN A 99 0.59 -10.83 3.72
CA GLN A 99 0.52 -10.37 2.34
C GLN A 99 0.88 -8.88 2.25
N ASP A 100 1.83 -8.53 1.41
CA ASP A 100 2.32 -7.13 1.29
C ASP A 100 1.27 -6.18 0.66
N ASN A 101 0.25 -6.70 -0.02
CA ASN A 101 -0.68 -5.92 -0.84
C ASN A 101 -2.17 -6.05 -0.42
N VAL A 102 -2.45 -6.01 0.88
CA VAL A 102 -3.84 -5.94 1.36
C VAL A 102 -4.48 -4.59 1.00
N PRO A 103 -5.61 -4.55 0.27
CA PRO A 103 -6.26 -3.30 -0.08
C PRO A 103 -6.94 -2.60 1.11
N ARG A 104 -6.96 -1.26 1.08
CA ARG A 104 -7.58 -0.41 2.12
C ARG A 104 -8.99 0.08 1.80
N LYS A 105 -9.46 -0.22 0.60
CA LYS A 105 -10.79 0.21 0.13
C LYS A 105 -11.67 -1.03 0.05
N ARG A 106 -12.93 -0.89 0.45
CA ARG A 106 -13.91 -1.98 0.55
C ARG A 106 -14.00 -2.84 -0.70
N LYS A 107 -14.32 -2.26 -1.86
CA LYS A 107 -14.52 -3.05 -3.09
C LYS A 107 -13.25 -3.76 -3.58
N PRO A 108 -12.08 -3.11 -3.64
CA PRO A 108 -10.81 -3.80 -3.89
C PRO A 108 -10.49 -4.91 -2.88
N PHE A 109 -10.81 -4.69 -1.59
CA PHE A 109 -10.62 -5.70 -0.56
C PHE A 109 -11.50 -6.93 -0.78
N ILE A 110 -12.78 -6.73 -1.11
CA ILE A 110 -13.70 -7.82 -1.42
C ILE A 110 -13.16 -8.67 -2.58
N ASN A 111 -12.76 -8.03 -3.69
CA ASN A 111 -12.16 -8.73 -4.82
C ASN A 111 -10.86 -9.47 -4.44
N PHE A 112 -10.02 -8.83 -3.63
CA PHE A 112 -8.79 -9.44 -3.10
C PHE A 112 -9.10 -10.67 -2.25
N ALA A 113 -10.10 -10.58 -1.38
CA ALA A 113 -10.49 -11.65 -0.49
C ALA A 113 -11.09 -12.84 -1.25
N GLN A 114 -11.94 -12.58 -2.25
CA GLN A 114 -12.47 -13.59 -3.16
C GLN A 114 -11.36 -14.33 -3.92
N ASN A 115 -10.40 -13.59 -4.50
CA ASN A 115 -9.33 -14.17 -5.31
C ASN A 115 -8.30 -14.95 -4.48
N ASN A 116 -7.90 -14.43 -3.31
CA ASN A 116 -6.81 -15.03 -2.52
C ASN A 116 -7.31 -16.08 -1.52
N PHE A 117 -8.54 -15.96 -1.03
CA PHE A 117 -9.10 -16.86 -0.02
C PHE A 117 -10.25 -17.73 -0.52
N GLY A 118 -10.70 -17.54 -1.77
CA GLY A 118 -11.77 -18.35 -2.36
C GLY A 118 -13.12 -18.21 -1.65
N ILE A 119 -13.34 -17.10 -0.94
CA ILE A 119 -14.57 -16.86 -0.18
C ILE A 119 -15.63 -16.18 -1.04
N LYS A 120 -16.91 -16.35 -0.68
CA LYS A 120 -18.03 -15.67 -1.36
C LYS A 120 -18.04 -14.18 -1.03
N GLU A 121 -18.69 -13.38 -1.88
CA GLU A 121 -18.80 -11.92 -1.71
C GLU A 121 -19.36 -11.54 -0.34
N PHE A 122 -20.46 -12.16 0.08
CA PHE A 122 -21.05 -11.94 1.41
C PHE A 122 -20.09 -12.22 2.57
N GLU A 123 -19.29 -13.29 2.48
CA GLU A 123 -18.29 -13.58 3.51
C GLU A 123 -17.13 -12.58 3.50
N ALA A 124 -16.75 -12.08 2.31
CA ALA A 124 -15.73 -11.05 2.17
C ALA A 124 -16.21 -9.68 2.69
N GLU A 125 -17.49 -9.36 2.52
CA GLU A 125 -18.11 -8.18 3.11
C GLU A 125 -18.11 -8.27 4.64
N LYS A 126 -18.57 -9.40 5.20
CA LYS A 126 -18.54 -9.61 6.65
C LYS A 126 -17.13 -9.50 7.21
N LEU A 127 -16.15 -10.08 6.53
CA LEU A 127 -14.74 -10.01 6.89
C LEU A 127 -14.19 -8.57 6.86
N TRP A 128 -14.63 -7.76 5.90
CA TRP A 128 -14.28 -6.34 5.84
C TRP A 128 -14.86 -5.58 7.03
N ASP A 129 -16.13 -5.80 7.36
CA ASP A 129 -16.80 -5.09 8.46
C ASP A 129 -16.18 -5.47 9.82
N GLU A 130 -15.90 -6.76 10.05
CA GLU A 130 -15.20 -7.23 11.24
C GLU A 130 -13.77 -6.67 11.35
N LEU A 131 -13.07 -6.50 10.22
CA LEU A 131 -11.77 -5.84 10.18
C LEU A 131 -11.88 -4.36 10.58
N GLN A 132 -12.88 -3.63 10.06
CA GLN A 132 -13.07 -2.21 10.41
C GLN A 132 -13.40 -2.05 11.91
N GLU A 133 -14.25 -2.92 12.45
CA GLU A 133 -14.57 -2.93 13.88
C GLU A 133 -13.34 -3.23 14.75
N ALA A 134 -12.53 -4.22 14.35
CA ALA A 134 -11.29 -4.56 15.03
C ALA A 134 -10.26 -3.43 14.99
N LEU A 135 -10.15 -2.70 13.87
CA LEU A 135 -9.30 -1.52 13.74
C LEU A 135 -9.76 -0.37 14.64
N ALA A 136 -11.08 -0.14 14.76
CA ALA A 136 -11.61 0.85 15.69
C ALA A 136 -11.26 0.51 17.15
N LYS A 137 -11.40 -0.77 17.55
CA LYS A 137 -11.02 -1.24 18.89
C LYS A 137 -9.53 -1.07 19.17
N LEU A 138 -8.67 -1.30 18.18
CA LEU A 138 -7.24 -1.04 18.27
C LEU A 138 -6.93 0.44 18.49
N GLU A 139 -7.58 1.33 17.74
CA GLU A 139 -7.40 2.77 17.91
C GLU A 139 -7.79 3.23 19.32
N ASP A 140 -8.88 2.70 19.87
CA ASP A 140 -9.31 3.04 21.22
C ASP A 140 -8.37 2.47 22.30
N LYS A 141 -7.87 1.23 22.13
CA LYS A 141 -6.85 0.66 23.02
C LYS A 141 -5.56 1.49 23.03
N ASN A 142 -5.14 1.97 21.86
CA ASN A 142 -3.95 2.82 21.75
C ASN A 142 -4.14 4.18 22.44
N LYS A 143 -5.31 4.81 22.30
CA LYS A 143 -5.62 6.07 23.02
C LYS A 143 -5.60 5.88 24.53
N VAL A 144 -6.21 4.81 25.04
CA VAL A 144 -6.24 4.51 26.48
C VAL A 144 -4.82 4.24 27.00
N ALA A 145 -3.99 3.50 26.25
CA ALA A 145 -2.60 3.28 26.63
C ALA A 145 -1.75 4.57 26.64
N GLU A 146 -1.99 5.48 25.69
CA GLU A 146 -1.30 6.78 25.62
C GLU A 146 -1.70 7.70 26.79
N GLU A 147 -2.96 7.65 27.20
CA GLU A 147 -3.47 8.36 28.39
C GLU A 147 -2.93 7.76 29.70
N GLU A 148 -2.84 6.43 29.81
CA GLU A 148 -2.27 5.74 30.98
C GLU A 148 -0.76 6.01 31.14
N ILE A 149 0.02 6.03 30.04
CA ILE A 149 1.46 6.36 30.09
C ILE A 149 1.69 7.80 30.55
N SER A 150 0.85 8.75 30.10
CA SER A 150 0.93 10.14 30.56
C SER A 150 0.58 10.35 32.04
N LYS A 151 -0.08 9.36 32.67
CA LYS A 151 -0.52 9.42 34.07
C LYS A 151 0.47 8.78 35.04
N VAL A 152 1.37 7.91 34.56
CA VAL A 152 2.41 7.24 35.36
C VAL A 152 3.68 8.11 35.49
N GLU A 153 3.96 9.00 34.53
CA GLU A 153 5.05 9.98 34.64
C GLU A 153 4.80 11.06 35.73
N GLU A 154 3.60 11.13 36.32
CA GLU A 154 3.25 12.13 37.35
C GLU A 154 3.35 11.60 38.80
N THR A 155 3.66 10.32 39.03
CA THR A 155 3.66 9.71 40.39
C THR A 155 5.03 9.33 40.96
N ASP A 156 6.13 9.73 40.34
CA ASP A 156 7.46 9.53 40.94
C ASP A 156 8.30 10.80 40.82
N ILE A 157 8.16 11.70 41.81
CA ILE A 157 9.25 12.52 42.38
C ILE A 157 8.73 13.16 43.67
N GLY A 158 9.38 12.85 44.79
CA GLY A 158 9.02 13.42 46.08
C GLY A 158 10.08 13.33 47.18
N LYS A 159 11.34 13.72 46.92
CA LYS A 159 12.14 14.53 47.87
C LYS A 159 13.45 15.14 47.28
N VAL A 160 13.34 16.42 46.89
CA VAL A 160 14.24 17.61 47.02
C VAL A 160 15.75 17.39 47.25
N ASN A 161 16.69 18.10 46.59
CA ASN A 161 16.81 19.58 46.67
C ASN A 161 17.67 20.27 45.58
N HIS A 162 17.25 21.50 45.20
CA HIS A 162 17.93 22.75 44.74
C HIS A 162 19.19 22.66 43.81
N GLU A 163 19.39 23.46 42.74
CA GLU A 163 19.23 24.92 42.60
C GLU A 163 19.44 25.37 41.11
N SER A 164 18.63 26.36 40.68
CA SER A 164 18.83 27.45 39.66
C SER A 164 19.34 27.12 38.23
N GLY A 165 18.77 27.64 37.12
CA GLY A 165 18.03 28.88 36.93
C GLY A 165 17.22 29.00 35.63
N GLN A 166 16.57 30.16 35.52
CA GLN A 166 15.41 30.56 34.70
C GLN A 166 15.62 30.69 33.18
N THR A 167 14.53 30.47 32.40
CA THR A 167 13.71 31.43 31.60
C THR A 167 12.87 30.61 30.58
N GLU A 168 11.55 30.41 30.72
CA GLU A 168 10.42 31.26 30.23
C GLU A 168 10.53 31.60 28.72
N VAL A 169 9.57 31.42 27.79
CA VAL A 169 8.12 31.70 27.77
C VAL A 169 7.40 30.91 26.65
N THR A 170 6.10 30.76 26.90
CA THR A 170 4.91 30.11 26.34
C THR A 170 4.43 30.35 24.88
N ALA A 171 3.43 29.52 24.52
CA ALA A 171 2.34 29.69 23.53
C ALA A 171 2.73 29.41 22.06
N THR A 172 2.02 28.59 21.28
CA THR A 172 0.58 28.66 20.99
C THR A 172 0.01 27.30 20.56
N LYS A 173 -0.97 26.75 21.30
CA LYS A 173 -1.69 25.50 20.98
C LYS A 173 -2.91 25.69 20.07
N GLU A 174 -3.19 26.91 19.61
CA GLU A 174 -4.46 27.23 18.94
C GLU A 174 -4.44 27.13 17.41
N THR A 175 -3.27 27.03 16.76
CA THR A 175 -3.19 27.07 15.28
C THR A 175 -3.37 25.71 14.59
N LYS A 176 -3.35 24.59 15.33
CA LYS A 176 -3.43 23.23 14.73
C LYS A 176 -4.86 22.74 14.49
N LYS A 177 -5.85 23.24 15.25
CA LYS A 177 -7.26 22.82 15.15
C LYS A 177 -7.97 23.48 13.97
N GLU A 178 -7.68 24.76 13.71
CA GLU A 178 -8.22 25.53 12.57
C GLU A 178 -7.72 24.98 11.22
N LYS A 179 -6.44 24.60 11.13
CA LYS A 179 -5.84 24.06 9.89
C LYS A 179 -6.38 22.68 9.50
N LYS A 180 -6.81 21.88 10.48
CA LYS A 180 -7.41 20.55 10.27
C LYS A 180 -8.90 20.63 9.87
N ARG A 181 -9.62 21.69 10.25
CA ARG A 181 -11.01 21.92 9.84
C ARG A 181 -11.10 22.40 8.39
N LYS A 182 -10.25 23.35 8.00
CA LYS A 182 -10.19 23.85 6.61
C LYS A 182 -9.73 22.80 5.59
N GLN A 183 -8.94 21.81 6.01
CA GLN A 183 -8.58 20.67 5.14
C GLN A 183 -9.74 19.69 4.92
N ARG A 184 -10.59 19.47 5.92
CA ARG A 184 -11.78 18.60 5.78
C ARG A 184 -12.88 19.26 4.94
N GLU A 185 -13.10 20.56 5.11
CA GLU A 185 -14.09 21.32 4.32
C GLU A 185 -13.68 21.43 2.83
N ALA A 186 -12.37 21.49 2.53
CA ALA A 186 -11.88 21.46 1.14
C ALA A 186 -11.97 20.07 0.49
N GLU A 187 -11.85 18.99 1.26
CA GLU A 187 -11.95 17.61 0.78
C GLU A 187 -13.42 17.20 0.55
N GLU A 188 -14.36 17.66 1.38
CA GLU A 188 -15.80 17.45 1.18
C GLU A 188 -16.38 18.29 0.03
N ALA A 189 -15.89 19.52 -0.18
CA ALA A 189 -16.31 20.36 -1.31
C ALA A 189 -15.86 19.81 -2.67
N TYR A 190 -14.73 19.10 -2.74
CA TYR A 190 -14.26 18.45 -3.98
C TYR A 190 -15.07 17.18 -4.34
N VAL A 191 -15.74 16.57 -3.37
CA VAL A 191 -16.52 15.34 -3.55
C VAL A 191 -17.93 15.61 -4.10
N GLN A 192 -18.42 16.86 -4.07
CA GLN A 192 -19.77 17.21 -4.56
C GLN A 192 -19.86 17.67 -6.03
N ASP A 193 -18.75 17.90 -6.74
CA ASP A 193 -18.78 18.44 -8.12
C ASP A 193 -18.55 17.41 -9.23
N GLU A 194 -18.27 16.14 -8.92
CA GLU A 194 -18.14 15.08 -9.95
C GLU A 194 -19.37 14.15 -9.99
N THR A 195 -20.57 14.72 -10.07
CA THR A 195 -21.71 14.04 -10.70
C THR A 195 -21.60 14.18 -12.22
N VAL A 196 -21.17 13.09 -12.85
CA VAL A 196 -21.04 12.89 -14.30
C VAL A 196 -22.32 13.30 -15.05
N PRO A 197 -22.19 14.11 -16.12
CA PRO A 197 -22.51 13.61 -17.45
C PRO A 197 -21.34 13.95 -18.37
N GLU A 198 -20.73 13.02 -19.12
CA GLU A 198 -21.14 12.80 -20.51
C GLU A 198 -20.07 11.89 -21.18
N VAL A 199 -20.23 10.56 -21.15
CA VAL A 199 -19.45 9.68 -22.04
C VAL A 199 -20.30 8.50 -22.53
N THR A 200 -21.49 8.79 -23.08
CA THR A 200 -22.29 7.80 -23.82
C THR A 200 -22.61 8.21 -25.26
N ALA A 201 -22.14 9.37 -25.74
CA ALA A 201 -22.37 9.83 -27.11
C ALA A 201 -21.33 9.33 -28.15
N ILE A 202 -20.13 8.90 -27.73
CA ILE A 202 -19.02 8.62 -28.67
C ILE A 202 -19.09 7.21 -29.29
N LYS A 203 -19.76 6.24 -28.64
CA LYS A 203 -19.87 4.87 -29.19
C LYS A 203 -20.96 4.69 -30.25
N LYS A 204 -21.94 5.61 -30.36
CA LYS A 204 -22.96 5.56 -31.43
C LYS A 204 -22.52 6.24 -32.73
N LYS A 205 -21.63 7.24 -32.70
CA LYS A 205 -21.09 7.89 -33.92
C LYS A 205 -20.10 7.02 -34.68
N LYS A 206 -19.30 6.18 -33.99
CA LYS A 206 -18.29 5.32 -34.64
C LYS A 206 -18.86 4.07 -35.33
N LYS A 207 -20.11 3.70 -35.04
CA LYS A 207 -20.82 2.60 -35.74
C LYS A 207 -21.53 3.09 -37.02
N LYS A 208 -21.92 4.36 -37.09
CA LYS A 208 -22.59 4.93 -38.27
C LYS A 208 -21.63 5.36 -39.39
N GLN A 209 -20.36 5.61 -39.08
CA GLN A 209 -19.34 5.97 -40.09
C GLN A 209 -18.67 4.76 -40.77
N LYS A 210 -19.02 3.53 -40.41
CA LYS A 210 -18.42 2.32 -40.99
C LYS A 210 -19.34 1.55 -41.93
N GLU A 211 -20.59 1.99 -42.08
CA GLU A 211 -21.58 1.39 -42.98
C GLU A 211 -21.79 2.22 -44.28
N ASP A 212 -21.25 3.44 -44.35
CA ASP A 212 -21.37 4.34 -45.52
C ASP A 212 -20.13 4.33 -46.45
N GLU A 213 -19.11 3.48 -46.19
CA GLU A 213 -17.85 3.43 -46.98
C GLU A 213 -17.64 2.09 -47.74
N GLU A 214 -18.63 1.18 -47.70
CA GLU A 214 -18.67 -0.07 -48.51
C GLU A 214 -19.90 -0.12 -49.43
N GLY A 215 -20.43 1.05 -49.81
CA GLY A 215 -21.65 1.17 -50.61
C GLY A 215 -21.65 2.33 -51.60
N ASN A 216 -20.58 2.49 -52.38
CA ASN A 216 -20.61 3.16 -53.69
C ASN A 216 -19.44 2.69 -54.57
#